data_AF-A0A377DPI0-F1
#
_entry.id   AF-A0A377DPI0-F1
#
_cell.length_a   1.000
_cell.length_b   1.000
_cell.length_c   1.000
_cell.angle_alpha   90.00
_cell.angle_beta   90.00
_cell.angle_gamma   90.00
#
_symmetry.space_group_name_H-M   'P 1'
#
loop_
_entity.id
_entity.type
_entity.pdbx_description
1 polymer ?
#
loop_
_entity_poly.entity_id
_entity_poly.type
_entity_poly.pdbx_seq_one_letter_code
_entity_poly.pdbx_strand_id
1 'polypeptide(L)'
;MKTVVFAYHDMGCLGIEALLAAGYEISAIFTHTDNPGEKAFYGSVARLAAERGIPVYAPDNVNHPLWVERIAQLSPDVIFSFYYRHLIYDEILQLAPAGAFNLHGSLLPKYRGRAPLNWVLVNGETETGVTLHRMVKRADAGAIVAQLRIAIAPDDIAITLHHKLCHAARQLLEQTLPAIKHGNILEIAQRENEATCFGRRTPDDSFLEWHKPASVLHNMVRAVADPWPGAFSYVGNQKFTVWSSRVHPRASKAQPGSVISVAPLLIACGDGALEIVTGQAGDGITMQGSQLAQTLGLVQGSRLNSQPACTARRRTRVLILGVNGFIGNHLTERLLREDHYEVYGLDIGSDAISRFLNHPHFHFVEGDISIHSEWIEYHVKKCDVVLPLVAIATPIEYTRNPLRVFELDFEENLRIIRYCVKYRKRIIFPSTSEVYGCVAINTSMRTILI
;
A
#
# COMPACT_ATOMS: atom_id res chain seq x y z
N MET A 1 28.59 -13.23 -21.84
CA MET A 1 28.02 -11.94 -21.48
C MET A 1 28.03 -11.81 -19.98
N LYS A 2 28.53 -10.69 -19.49
CA LYS A 2 28.53 -10.28 -18.10
C LYS A 2 27.20 -9.62 -17.75
N THR A 3 26.70 -9.84 -16.56
CA THR A 3 25.42 -9.27 -16.13
C THR A 3 25.42 -8.84 -14.67
N VAL A 4 24.63 -7.81 -14.38
CA VAL A 4 24.21 -7.44 -13.02
C VAL A 4 22.73 -7.77 -12.89
N VAL A 5 22.37 -8.47 -11.81
CA VAL A 5 21.03 -9.02 -11.62
C VAL A 5 20.34 -8.35 -10.44
N PHE A 6 19.08 -7.99 -10.61
CA PHE A 6 18.19 -7.48 -9.58
C PHE A 6 17.13 -8.56 -9.32
N ALA A 7 17.19 -9.23 -8.18
CA ALA A 7 16.42 -10.45 -7.95
C ALA A 7 15.87 -10.55 -6.54
N TYR A 8 14.67 -11.12 -6.41
CA TYR A 8 14.09 -11.47 -5.12
C TYR A 8 13.13 -12.66 -5.24
N HIS A 9 12.90 -13.36 -4.13
CA HIS A 9 11.96 -14.50 -4.06
C HIS A 9 12.35 -15.66 -5.00
N ASP A 10 11.44 -16.64 -5.15
CA ASP A 10 11.62 -17.80 -6.04
C ASP A 10 11.90 -17.43 -7.50
N MET A 11 11.24 -16.40 -8.03
CA MET A 11 11.49 -15.90 -9.40
C MET A 11 12.92 -15.37 -9.55
N GLY A 12 13.44 -14.70 -8.52
CA GLY A 12 14.84 -14.32 -8.44
C GLY A 12 15.77 -15.53 -8.43
N CYS A 13 15.48 -16.54 -7.61
CA CYS A 13 16.30 -17.75 -7.51
C CYS A 13 16.35 -18.52 -8.84
N LEU A 14 15.19 -18.85 -9.41
CA LEU A 14 15.14 -19.56 -10.69
C LEU A 14 15.71 -18.73 -11.85
N GLY A 15 15.59 -17.41 -11.80
CA GLY A 15 16.17 -16.50 -12.79
C GLY A 15 17.70 -16.52 -12.75
N ILE A 16 18.28 -16.49 -11.56
CA ILE A 16 19.74 -16.61 -11.36
C ILE A 16 20.23 -17.98 -11.82
N GLU A 17 19.55 -19.07 -11.44
CA GLU A 17 19.92 -20.43 -11.88
C GLU A 17 19.87 -20.57 -13.40
N ALA A 18 18.82 -20.05 -14.05
CA ALA A 18 18.69 -20.07 -15.50
C ALA A 18 19.79 -19.26 -16.21
N LEU A 19 20.18 -18.10 -15.65
CA LEU A 19 21.30 -17.31 -16.17
C LEU A 19 22.63 -18.08 -16.08
N LEU A 20 22.91 -18.70 -14.93
CA LEU A 20 24.12 -19.51 -14.73
C LEU A 20 24.15 -20.70 -15.69
N ALA A 21 23.04 -21.42 -15.84
CA ALA A 21 22.93 -22.54 -16.77
C ALA A 21 23.11 -22.11 -18.24
N ALA A 22 22.64 -20.93 -18.62
CA ALA A 22 22.87 -20.34 -19.94
C ALA A 22 24.30 -19.79 -20.13
N GLY A 23 25.17 -19.93 -19.13
CA GLY A 23 26.58 -19.52 -19.17
C GLY A 23 26.77 -18.00 -19.16
N TYR A 24 25.92 -17.27 -18.45
CA TYR A 24 26.16 -15.87 -18.11
C TYR A 24 27.13 -15.75 -16.94
N GLU A 25 27.95 -14.72 -16.95
CA GLU A 25 28.80 -14.35 -15.82
C GLU A 25 28.06 -13.30 -14.99
N ILE A 26 27.65 -13.66 -13.77
CA ILE A 26 26.92 -12.77 -12.87
C ILE A 26 27.93 -12.02 -12.00
N SER A 27 28.16 -10.73 -12.29
CA SER A 27 29.16 -9.90 -11.59
C SER A 27 28.70 -9.48 -10.18
N ALA A 28 27.40 -9.24 -10.01
CA ALA A 28 26.79 -8.91 -8.72
C ALA A 28 25.27 -9.12 -8.76
N ILE A 29 24.70 -9.39 -7.58
CA ILE A 29 23.25 -9.48 -7.37
C ILE A 29 22.80 -8.40 -6.39
N PHE A 30 21.72 -7.70 -6.74
CA PHE A 30 21.00 -6.77 -5.86
C PHE A 30 19.68 -7.40 -5.43
N THR A 31 19.40 -7.39 -4.13
CA THR A 31 18.24 -8.05 -3.51
C THR A 31 17.66 -7.20 -2.37
N HIS A 32 16.72 -7.75 -1.61
CA HIS A 32 16.07 -7.08 -0.47
C HIS A 32 16.33 -7.85 0.83
N THR A 33 16.18 -7.16 1.96
CA THR A 33 16.03 -7.81 3.27
C THR A 33 14.60 -8.34 3.42
N ASP A 34 14.44 -9.42 4.17
CA ASP A 34 13.12 -10.03 4.39
C ASP A 34 12.30 -9.20 5.38
N ASN A 35 11.00 -9.05 5.10
CA ASN A 35 10.08 -8.26 5.92
C ASN A 35 9.33 -9.17 6.92
N PRO A 36 9.39 -8.90 8.25
CA PRO A 36 8.65 -9.67 9.25
C PRO A 36 7.12 -9.71 9.05
N GLY A 37 6.55 -8.71 8.38
CA GLY A 37 5.12 -8.64 8.05
C GLY A 37 4.70 -9.52 6.87
N GLU A 38 5.63 -10.23 6.22
CA GLU A 38 5.40 -11.15 5.12
C GLU A 38 5.92 -12.53 5.50
N LYS A 39 5.08 -13.57 5.39
CA LYS A 39 5.50 -14.94 5.67
C LYS A 39 6.54 -15.36 4.64
N ALA A 40 7.78 -15.56 5.08
CA ALA A 40 8.90 -15.94 4.22
C ALA A 40 8.85 -17.43 3.84
N PHE A 41 7.98 -17.79 2.89
CA PHE A 41 7.89 -19.16 2.35
C PHE A 41 8.86 -19.42 1.19
N TYR A 42 9.54 -18.38 0.71
CA TYR A 42 10.25 -18.34 -0.56
C TYR A 42 11.75 -18.63 -0.44
N GLY A 43 12.36 -19.01 -1.56
CA GLY A 43 13.80 -19.11 -1.72
C GLY A 43 14.50 -17.77 -1.47
N SER A 44 15.62 -17.80 -0.74
CA SER A 44 16.43 -16.62 -0.46
C SER A 44 17.47 -16.43 -1.56
N VAL A 45 17.33 -15.34 -2.32
CA VAL A 45 18.31 -14.93 -3.34
C VAL A 45 19.68 -14.66 -2.72
N ALA A 46 19.73 -14.06 -1.53
CA ALA A 46 20.99 -13.81 -0.82
C ALA A 46 21.73 -15.11 -0.48
N ARG A 47 20.99 -16.13 -0.01
CA ARG A 47 21.56 -17.46 0.26
C ARG A 47 22.09 -18.11 -1.01
N LEU A 48 21.30 -18.10 -2.10
CA LEU A 48 21.74 -18.65 -3.39
C LEU A 48 22.99 -17.94 -3.90
N ALA A 49 23.05 -16.60 -3.81
CA ALA A 49 24.22 -15.84 -4.23
C ALA A 49 25.47 -16.24 -3.42
N ALA A 50 25.34 -16.36 -2.08
CA ALA A 50 26.43 -16.78 -1.21
C ALA A 50 26.92 -18.21 -1.52
N GLU A 51 26.01 -19.16 -1.73
CA GLU A 51 26.33 -20.55 -2.11
C GLU A 51 27.08 -20.63 -3.45
N ARG A 52 26.79 -19.72 -4.39
CA ARG A 52 27.46 -19.62 -5.69
C ARG A 52 28.70 -18.73 -5.68
N GLY A 53 29.06 -18.13 -4.54
CA GLY A 53 30.20 -17.22 -4.42
C GLY A 53 30.03 -15.89 -5.16
N ILE A 54 28.79 -15.45 -5.41
CA ILE A 54 28.48 -14.22 -6.15
C ILE A 54 28.30 -13.07 -5.15
N PRO A 55 28.94 -11.90 -5.36
CA PRO A 55 28.72 -10.73 -4.52
C PRO A 55 27.25 -10.31 -4.51
N VAL A 56 26.68 -10.16 -3.31
CA VAL A 56 25.27 -9.78 -3.11
C VAL A 56 25.12 -8.55 -2.22
N TYR A 57 24.22 -7.66 -2.60
CA TYR A 57 23.95 -6.39 -1.91
C TYR A 57 22.44 -6.19 -1.74
N ALA A 58 22.03 -5.51 -0.66
CA ALA A 58 20.64 -5.17 -0.41
C ALA A 58 20.47 -3.73 0.07
N PRO A 59 20.80 -2.72 -0.75
CA PRO A 59 20.58 -1.33 -0.37
C PRO A 59 19.10 -0.94 -0.46
N ASP A 60 18.65 -0.08 0.45
CA ASP A 60 17.29 0.47 0.40
C ASP A 60 17.01 1.20 -0.92
N ASN A 61 18.02 1.93 -1.43
CA ASN A 61 17.95 2.62 -2.72
C ASN A 61 19.21 2.37 -3.56
N VAL A 62 19.07 1.52 -4.58
CA VAL A 62 20.15 1.23 -5.54
C VAL A 62 20.40 2.38 -6.52
N ASN A 63 19.46 3.32 -6.66
CA ASN A 63 19.63 4.49 -7.52
C ASN A 63 20.50 5.59 -6.89
N HIS A 64 21.06 5.34 -5.69
CA HIS A 64 22.01 6.26 -5.08
C HIS A 64 23.30 6.34 -5.92
N PRO A 65 23.91 7.54 -6.13
CA PRO A 65 25.07 7.71 -7.01
C PRO A 65 26.23 6.72 -6.76
N LEU A 66 26.53 6.40 -5.50
CA LEU A 66 27.56 5.40 -5.15
C LEU A 66 27.28 4.00 -5.73
N TRP A 67 26.01 3.61 -5.81
CA TRP A 67 25.64 2.30 -6.39
C TRP A 67 25.64 2.35 -7.91
N VAL A 68 25.21 3.45 -8.51
CA VAL A 68 25.31 3.69 -9.95
C VAL A 68 26.76 3.55 -10.41
N GLU A 69 27.70 4.20 -9.71
CA GLU A 69 29.12 4.13 -9.99
C GLU A 69 29.67 2.70 -9.84
N ARG A 70 29.34 2.02 -8.74
CA ARG A 70 29.77 0.63 -8.52
C ARG A 70 29.24 -0.32 -9.59
N ILE A 71 28.00 -0.15 -10.04
CA ILE A 71 27.42 -0.96 -11.13
C ILE A 71 28.14 -0.68 -12.45
N ALA A 72 28.44 0.60 -12.73
CA ALA A 72 29.20 0.97 -13.93
C ALA A 72 30.60 0.33 -13.97
N GLN A 73 31.29 0.28 -12.82
CA GLN A 73 32.59 -0.39 -12.67
C GLN A 73 32.55 -1.90 -12.93
N LEU A 74 31.40 -2.56 -12.71
CA LEU A 74 31.23 -3.98 -13.05
C LEU A 74 31.07 -4.21 -14.55
N SER A 75 30.75 -3.15 -15.32
CA SER A 75 30.59 -3.14 -16.76
C SER A 75 29.71 -4.30 -17.27
N PRO A 76 28.42 -4.35 -16.90
CA PRO A 76 27.51 -5.38 -17.37
C PRO A 76 27.19 -5.19 -18.86
N ASP A 77 27.15 -6.28 -19.63
CA ASP A 77 26.69 -6.26 -21.02
C ASP A 77 25.15 -6.11 -21.07
N VAL A 78 24.46 -6.77 -20.14
CA VAL A 78 22.99 -6.80 -20.00
C VAL A 78 22.59 -6.79 -18.54
N ILE A 79 21.45 -6.18 -18.22
CA ILE A 79 20.84 -6.20 -16.88
C ILE A 79 19.59 -7.07 -16.88
N PHE A 80 19.38 -7.82 -15.80
CA PHE A 80 18.15 -8.59 -15.59
C PHE A 80 17.46 -8.21 -14.28
N SER A 81 16.13 -8.05 -14.34
CA SER A 81 15.25 -7.89 -13.20
C SER A 81 14.32 -9.10 -13.09
N PHE A 82 14.37 -9.79 -11.95
CA PHE A 82 13.54 -10.93 -11.62
C PHE A 82 12.83 -10.66 -10.30
N TYR A 83 11.62 -10.09 -10.37
CA TYR A 83 10.78 -9.80 -9.21
C TYR A 83 11.40 -8.83 -8.18
N TYR A 84 12.34 -7.99 -8.63
CA TYR A 84 12.89 -6.92 -7.79
C TYR A 84 11.81 -5.89 -7.44
N ARG A 85 11.77 -5.46 -6.18
CA ARG A 85 10.63 -4.69 -5.62
C ARG A 85 10.78 -3.17 -5.71
N HIS A 86 11.99 -2.66 -5.83
CA HIS A 86 12.27 -1.22 -5.94
C HIS A 86 12.44 -0.84 -7.41
N LEU A 87 12.03 0.37 -7.78
CA LEU A 87 12.24 0.86 -9.13
C LEU A 87 13.74 1.08 -9.39
N ILE A 88 14.18 0.71 -10.58
CA ILE A 88 15.52 0.93 -11.10
C ILE A 88 15.39 1.98 -12.20
N TYR A 89 16.06 3.10 -12.04
CA TYR A 89 15.93 4.25 -12.94
C TYR A 89 16.92 4.21 -14.10
N ASP A 90 16.64 5.04 -15.10
CA ASP A 90 17.32 5.06 -16.40
C ASP A 90 18.85 5.20 -16.26
N GLU A 91 19.33 5.89 -15.21
CA GLU A 91 20.75 6.06 -14.91
C GLU A 91 21.50 4.72 -14.78
N ILE A 92 20.83 3.68 -14.28
CA ILE A 92 21.37 2.32 -14.18
C ILE A 92 21.02 1.51 -15.42
N LEU A 93 19.79 1.61 -15.92
CA LEU A 93 19.32 0.79 -17.04
C LEU A 93 20.14 1.02 -18.31
N GLN A 94 20.62 2.25 -18.53
CA GLN A 94 21.44 2.61 -19.69
C GLN A 94 22.91 2.19 -19.60
N LEU A 95 23.38 1.69 -18.44
CA LEU A 95 24.77 1.26 -18.28
C LEU A 95 25.08 -0.03 -19.06
N ALA A 96 24.06 -0.80 -19.42
CA ALA A 96 24.21 -2.06 -20.13
C ALA A 96 23.91 -1.91 -21.63
N PRO A 97 24.89 -2.11 -22.53
CA PRO A 97 24.72 -1.86 -23.96
C PRO A 97 23.70 -2.77 -24.64
N ALA A 98 23.55 -4.03 -24.21
CA ALA A 98 22.51 -4.92 -24.74
C ALA A 98 21.11 -4.60 -24.16
N GLY A 99 21.05 -3.72 -23.15
CA GLY A 99 19.85 -3.27 -22.48
C GLY A 99 19.56 -3.97 -21.15
N ALA A 100 18.34 -3.78 -20.68
CA ALA A 100 17.83 -4.35 -19.44
C ALA A 100 16.51 -5.07 -19.69
N PHE A 101 16.31 -6.25 -19.10
CA PHE A 101 15.11 -7.06 -19.26
C PHE A 101 14.48 -7.38 -17.90
N ASN A 102 13.14 -7.36 -17.83
CA ASN A 102 12.38 -7.71 -16.64
C ASN A 102 11.45 -8.90 -16.91
N LEU A 103 11.45 -9.85 -15.99
CA LEU A 103 10.50 -10.96 -15.95
C LEU A 103 9.28 -10.56 -15.11
N HIS A 104 8.12 -10.50 -15.76
CA HIS A 104 6.86 -10.12 -15.15
C HIS A 104 5.86 -11.28 -15.15
N GLY A 105 5.14 -11.45 -14.04
CA GLY A 105 4.21 -12.56 -13.81
C GLY A 105 2.80 -12.35 -14.37
N SER A 106 2.68 -11.79 -15.57
CA SER A 106 1.39 -11.71 -16.27
C SER A 106 1.55 -11.79 -17.79
N LEU A 107 0.42 -11.85 -18.50
CA LEU A 107 0.32 -11.68 -19.95
C LEU A 107 0.28 -10.20 -20.32
N LEU A 108 1.45 -9.55 -20.36
CA LEU A 108 1.55 -8.16 -20.81
C LEU A 108 0.95 -7.96 -22.21
N PRO A 109 0.22 -6.85 -22.46
CA PRO A 109 0.13 -5.64 -21.62
C PRO A 109 -0.93 -5.69 -20.49
N LYS A 110 -1.62 -6.82 -20.29
CA LYS A 110 -2.57 -6.99 -19.18
C LYS A 110 -1.84 -7.21 -17.86
N TYR A 111 -2.41 -6.69 -16.78
CA TYR A 111 -1.90 -6.84 -15.42
C TYR A 111 -0.45 -6.34 -15.25
N ARG A 112 -0.11 -5.19 -15.86
CA ARG A 112 1.07 -4.39 -15.48
C ARG A 112 0.96 -3.98 -14.01
N GLY A 113 2.07 -3.52 -13.43
CA GLY A 113 2.11 -3.03 -12.06
C GLY A 113 2.46 -4.15 -11.08
N ARG A 114 1.76 -4.21 -9.94
CA ARG A 114 2.21 -5.00 -8.80
C ARG A 114 1.22 -6.09 -8.42
N ALA A 115 1.75 -7.17 -7.84
CA ALA A 115 1.00 -8.35 -7.36
C ALA A 115 0.08 -9.00 -8.43
N PRO A 116 0.53 -9.22 -9.68
CA PRO A 116 -0.31 -9.76 -10.74
C PRO A 116 -0.87 -11.15 -10.40
N LEU A 117 -0.09 -12.00 -9.73
CA LEU A 117 -0.52 -13.32 -9.23
C LEU A 117 -1.84 -13.23 -8.45
N ASN A 118 -1.94 -12.29 -7.52
CA ASN A 118 -3.13 -12.16 -6.69
C ASN A 118 -4.27 -11.53 -7.49
N TRP A 119 -3.99 -10.53 -8.33
CA TRP A 119 -5.02 -9.82 -9.09
C TRP A 119 -5.75 -10.70 -10.10
N VAL A 120 -5.04 -11.58 -10.82
CA VAL A 120 -5.70 -12.51 -11.76
C VAL A 120 -6.66 -13.47 -11.03
N LEU A 121 -6.32 -13.88 -9.80
CA LEU A 121 -7.21 -14.69 -8.96
C LEU A 121 -8.38 -13.88 -8.44
N VAL A 122 -8.16 -12.65 -7.95
CA VAL A 122 -9.24 -11.73 -7.50
C VAL A 122 -10.27 -11.53 -8.60
N ASN A 123 -9.81 -11.28 -9.83
CA ASN A 123 -10.67 -11.01 -10.97
C ASN A 123 -11.28 -12.28 -11.59
N GLY A 124 -10.90 -13.46 -11.12
CA GLY A 124 -11.45 -14.73 -11.61
C GLY A 124 -11.01 -15.08 -13.03
N GLU A 125 -9.80 -14.68 -13.42
CA GLU A 125 -9.25 -15.00 -14.74
C GLU A 125 -9.10 -16.51 -14.92
N THR A 126 -9.30 -16.97 -16.15
CA THR A 126 -9.11 -18.37 -16.54
C THR A 126 -7.68 -18.67 -16.99
N GLU A 127 -6.89 -17.62 -17.23
CA GLU A 127 -5.52 -17.72 -17.74
C GLU A 127 -4.66 -16.54 -17.28
N THR A 128 -3.36 -16.80 -17.20
CA THR A 128 -2.32 -15.81 -16.95
C THR A 128 -1.05 -16.26 -17.67
N GLY A 129 0.11 -15.74 -17.30
CA GLY A 129 1.37 -16.14 -17.90
C GLY A 129 2.56 -15.41 -17.32
N VAL A 130 3.69 -15.61 -17.97
CA VAL A 130 4.95 -14.92 -17.67
C VAL A 130 5.41 -14.20 -18.94
N THR A 131 5.97 -13.01 -18.77
CA THR A 131 6.49 -12.20 -19.87
C THR A 131 7.90 -11.72 -19.55
N LEU A 132 8.83 -11.90 -20.48
CA LEU A 132 10.14 -11.23 -20.46
C LEU A 132 10.08 -10.05 -21.42
N HIS A 133 10.33 -8.84 -20.91
CA HIS A 133 10.24 -7.61 -21.69
C HIS A 133 11.42 -6.67 -21.41
N ARG A 134 11.73 -5.78 -22.35
CA ARG A 134 12.74 -4.73 -22.16
C ARG A 134 12.28 -3.73 -21.10
N MET A 135 13.17 -3.28 -20.24
CA MET A 135 12.89 -2.23 -19.25
C MET A 135 13.03 -0.85 -19.88
N VAL A 136 12.07 0.02 -19.58
CA VAL A 136 12.02 1.42 -19.99
C VAL A 136 11.53 2.25 -18.79
N LYS A 137 11.66 3.57 -18.87
CA LYS A 137 11.20 4.51 -17.83
C LYS A 137 9.81 4.22 -17.26
N ARG A 138 8.86 3.78 -18.11
CA ARG A 138 7.52 3.38 -17.68
C ARG A 138 7.51 1.90 -17.29
N ALA A 139 7.15 1.63 -16.02
CA ALA A 139 7.08 0.29 -15.47
C ALA A 139 6.24 -0.67 -16.36
N ASP A 140 6.79 -1.86 -16.59
CA ASP A 140 6.19 -2.98 -17.32
C ASP A 140 5.68 -2.66 -18.75
N ALA A 141 6.20 -1.59 -19.38
CA ALA A 141 5.69 -1.09 -20.66
C ALA A 141 6.61 -1.31 -21.87
N GLY A 142 7.85 -1.76 -21.66
CA GLY A 142 8.79 -1.95 -22.77
C GLY A 142 8.43 -3.16 -23.65
N ALA A 143 9.10 -3.26 -24.80
CA ALA A 143 8.80 -4.29 -25.80
C ALA A 143 8.95 -5.71 -25.24
N ILE A 144 8.02 -6.60 -25.62
CA ILE A 144 8.00 -8.00 -25.22
C ILE A 144 9.02 -8.76 -26.06
N VAL A 145 9.85 -9.57 -25.40
CA VAL A 145 10.81 -10.49 -26.03
C VAL A 145 10.25 -11.90 -26.08
N ALA A 146 9.63 -12.35 -24.99
CA ALA A 146 9.01 -13.67 -24.90
C ALA A 146 7.84 -13.66 -23.92
N GLN A 147 6.86 -14.52 -24.17
CA GLN A 147 5.68 -14.67 -23.32
C GLN A 147 5.20 -16.12 -23.36
N LEU A 148 4.78 -16.65 -22.20
CA LEU A 148 4.23 -18.00 -22.07
C LEU A 148 2.94 -17.97 -21.27
N ARG A 149 1.88 -18.60 -21.82
CA ARG A 149 0.52 -18.66 -21.26
C ARG A 149 0.35 -19.86 -20.34
N ILE A 150 -0.48 -19.69 -19.31
CA ILE A 150 -0.77 -20.68 -18.27
C ILE A 150 -2.27 -20.64 -17.98
N ALA A 151 -2.92 -21.80 -17.93
CA ALA A 151 -4.31 -21.91 -17.49
C ALA A 151 -4.40 -21.84 -15.95
N ILE A 152 -5.39 -21.09 -15.45
CA ILE A 152 -5.74 -21.02 -14.04
C ILE A 152 -6.86 -22.04 -13.81
N ALA A 153 -6.58 -23.07 -13.02
CA ALA A 153 -7.58 -24.06 -12.66
C ALA A 153 -8.62 -23.45 -11.69
N PRO A 154 -9.88 -23.91 -11.69
CA PRO A 154 -10.90 -23.39 -10.78
C PRO A 154 -10.54 -23.53 -9.30
N ASP A 155 -9.73 -24.51 -8.94
CA ASP A 155 -9.25 -24.81 -7.59
C ASP A 155 -7.85 -24.23 -7.30
N ASP A 156 -7.21 -23.56 -8.26
CA ASP A 156 -5.95 -22.87 -7.99
C ASP A 156 -6.13 -21.79 -6.94
N ILE A 157 -5.20 -21.76 -5.99
CA ILE A 157 -5.01 -20.68 -5.04
C ILE A 157 -3.65 -20.00 -5.30
N ALA A 158 -3.37 -18.91 -4.60
CA ALA A 158 -2.17 -18.12 -4.82
C ALA A 158 -0.87 -18.95 -4.85
N ILE A 159 -0.70 -19.92 -3.93
CA ILE A 159 0.53 -20.72 -3.88
C ILE A 159 0.65 -21.73 -5.04
N THR A 160 -0.46 -22.34 -5.46
CA THR A 160 -0.42 -23.31 -6.57
C THR A 160 -0.18 -22.60 -7.90
N LEU A 161 -0.82 -21.45 -8.10
CA LEU A 161 -0.61 -20.62 -9.28
C LEU A 161 0.80 -19.99 -9.29
N HIS A 162 1.36 -19.64 -8.12
CA HIS A 162 2.74 -19.20 -7.99
C HIS A 162 3.74 -20.25 -8.49
N HIS A 163 3.57 -21.52 -8.10
CA HIS A 163 4.42 -22.60 -8.58
C HIS A 163 4.28 -22.81 -10.10
N LYS A 164 3.06 -22.72 -10.64
CA LYS A 164 2.83 -22.77 -12.10
C LYS A 164 3.55 -21.63 -12.82
N LEU A 165 3.47 -20.41 -12.30
CA LEU A 165 4.20 -19.24 -12.83
C LEU A 165 5.72 -19.46 -12.77
N CYS A 166 6.25 -19.97 -11.65
CA CYS A 166 7.68 -20.26 -11.52
C CYS A 166 8.15 -21.33 -12.52
N HIS A 167 7.36 -22.38 -12.73
CA HIS A 167 7.65 -23.41 -13.73
C HIS A 167 7.67 -22.84 -15.14
N ALA A 168 6.65 -22.07 -15.51
CA ALA A 168 6.56 -21.41 -16.81
C ALA A 168 7.70 -20.39 -17.02
N ALA A 169 8.07 -19.64 -15.98
CA ALA A 169 9.20 -18.71 -16.02
C ALA A 169 10.52 -19.42 -16.29
N ARG A 170 10.77 -20.55 -15.62
CA ARG A 170 11.95 -21.37 -15.86
C ARG A 170 12.01 -21.82 -17.32
N GLN A 171 10.92 -22.39 -17.84
CA GLN A 171 10.84 -22.82 -19.24
C GLN A 171 11.05 -21.65 -20.22
N LEU A 172 10.41 -20.49 -19.98
CA LEU A 172 10.56 -19.31 -20.82
C LEU A 172 12.02 -18.84 -20.86
N LEU A 173 12.68 -18.77 -19.70
CA LEU A 173 14.07 -18.33 -19.58
C LEU A 173 15.04 -19.32 -20.23
N GLU A 174 14.88 -20.63 -20.01
CA GLU A 174 15.71 -21.66 -20.64
C GLU A 174 15.71 -21.55 -22.17
N GLN A 175 14.57 -21.19 -22.76
CA GLN A 175 14.43 -21.03 -24.22
C GLN A 175 14.93 -19.67 -24.72
N THR A 176 14.76 -18.60 -23.93
CA THR A 176 14.96 -17.22 -24.41
C THR A 176 16.33 -16.65 -24.06
N LEU A 177 16.92 -17.04 -22.92
CA LEU A 177 18.23 -16.52 -22.49
C LEU A 177 19.35 -16.83 -23.50
N PRO A 178 19.43 -18.04 -24.12
CA PRO A 178 20.40 -18.27 -25.18
C PRO A 178 20.23 -17.34 -26.38
N ALA A 179 19.00 -16.95 -26.73
CA ALA A 179 18.73 -16.03 -27.83
C ALA A 179 19.21 -14.61 -27.51
N ILE A 180 18.95 -14.13 -26.29
CA ILE A 180 19.48 -12.83 -25.79
C ILE A 180 21.01 -12.83 -25.83
N LYS A 181 21.65 -13.95 -25.46
CA LYS A 181 23.12 -14.08 -25.46
C LYS A 181 23.79 -13.88 -26.81
N HIS A 182 23.09 -14.20 -27.90
CA HIS A 182 23.62 -14.08 -29.26
C HIS A 182 23.01 -12.89 -30.03
N GLY A 183 22.15 -12.07 -29.39
CA GLY A 183 21.48 -10.95 -30.04
C GLY A 183 20.33 -11.34 -30.98
N ASN A 184 19.86 -12.59 -30.93
CA ASN A 184 18.81 -13.12 -31.80
C ASN A 184 17.42 -12.94 -31.18
N ILE A 185 17.04 -11.70 -30.88
CA ILE A 185 15.75 -11.39 -30.24
C ILE A 185 14.84 -10.59 -31.17
N LEU A 186 13.55 -10.93 -31.17
CA LEU A 186 12.50 -10.13 -31.75
C LEU A 186 11.81 -9.35 -30.63
N GLU A 187 11.78 -8.03 -30.75
CA GLU A 187 11.11 -7.14 -29.80
C GLU A 187 9.77 -6.69 -30.35
N ILE A 188 8.68 -7.10 -29.70
CA ILE A 188 7.31 -6.74 -30.09
C ILE A 188 6.81 -5.64 -29.15
N ALA A 189 6.57 -4.45 -29.68
CA ALA A 189 6.02 -3.34 -28.91
C ALA A 189 4.66 -3.72 -28.30
N GLN A 190 4.45 -3.36 -27.04
CA GLN A 190 3.18 -3.60 -26.36
C GLN A 190 2.07 -2.70 -26.95
N ARG A 191 0.85 -3.24 -27.03
CA ARG A 191 -0.34 -2.47 -27.42
C ARG A 191 -0.86 -1.66 -26.25
N GLU A 192 -0.54 -0.37 -26.22
CA GLU A 192 -0.87 0.50 -25.08
C GLU A 192 -2.37 0.63 -24.81
N ASN A 193 -3.22 0.58 -25.84
CA ASN A 193 -4.67 0.64 -25.69
C ASN A 193 -5.28 -0.60 -25.02
N GLU A 194 -4.53 -1.72 -24.98
CA GLU A 194 -4.96 -2.96 -24.34
C GLU A 194 -4.43 -3.07 -22.90
N ALA A 195 -3.57 -2.16 -22.44
CA ALA A 195 -2.90 -2.28 -21.16
C ALA A 195 -3.85 -2.14 -19.95
N THR A 196 -3.63 -2.95 -18.93
CA THR A 196 -4.27 -2.79 -17.60
C THR A 196 -3.19 -2.75 -16.54
N CYS A 197 -3.38 -1.95 -15.48
CA CYS A 197 -2.37 -1.74 -14.43
C CYS A 197 -3.02 -1.82 -13.05
N PHE A 198 -2.38 -2.53 -12.12
CA PHE A 198 -2.85 -2.66 -10.75
C PHE A 198 -1.78 -2.26 -9.73
N GLY A 199 -2.23 -1.65 -8.64
CA GLY A 199 -1.38 -1.19 -7.55
C GLY A 199 -0.96 -2.29 -6.57
N ARG A 200 -0.15 -1.89 -5.59
CA ARG A 200 0.20 -2.74 -4.45
C ARG A 200 -1.07 -3.05 -3.64
N ARG A 201 -1.22 -4.31 -3.24
CA ARG A 201 -2.28 -4.74 -2.30
C ARG A 201 -1.80 -4.62 -0.85
N THR A 202 -2.75 -4.35 0.02
CA THR A 202 -2.65 -4.34 1.48
C THR A 202 -3.50 -5.48 2.06
N PRO A 203 -3.28 -5.90 3.33
CA PRO A 203 -4.17 -6.86 3.97
C PRO A 203 -5.64 -6.43 3.90
N ASP A 204 -5.93 -5.14 4.10
CA ASP A 204 -7.29 -4.57 4.11
C ASP A 204 -8.04 -4.75 2.77
N ASP A 205 -7.33 -4.85 1.65
CA ASP A 205 -7.93 -5.15 0.33
C ASP A 205 -8.53 -6.56 0.23
N SER A 206 -8.37 -7.38 1.27
CA SER A 206 -8.86 -8.76 1.35
C SER A 206 -10.09 -8.90 2.27
N PHE A 207 -10.73 -7.77 2.58
CA PHE A 207 -11.96 -7.74 3.33
C PHE A 207 -13.13 -8.34 2.53
N LEU A 208 -13.85 -9.29 3.14
CA LEU A 208 -14.99 -9.97 2.53
C LEU A 208 -16.28 -9.16 2.71
N GLU A 209 -16.72 -8.54 1.61
CA GLU A 209 -17.98 -7.81 1.53
C GLU A 209 -19.11 -8.74 1.08
N TRP A 210 -19.87 -9.27 2.04
CA TRP A 210 -20.89 -10.31 1.80
C TRP A 210 -22.02 -9.94 0.84
N HIS A 211 -22.20 -8.66 0.51
CA HIS A 211 -23.15 -8.23 -0.52
C HIS A 211 -22.71 -8.58 -1.95
N LYS A 212 -21.43 -8.93 -2.17
CA LYS A 212 -20.91 -9.36 -3.47
C LYS A 212 -21.34 -10.81 -3.80
N PRO A 213 -21.25 -11.23 -5.08
CA PRO A 213 -21.48 -12.63 -5.46
C PRO A 213 -20.53 -13.60 -4.75
N ALA A 214 -21.02 -14.81 -4.44
CA ALA A 214 -20.20 -15.84 -3.81
C ALA A 214 -18.95 -16.22 -4.63
N SER A 215 -19.02 -16.16 -5.97
CA SER A 215 -17.87 -16.37 -6.86
C SER A 215 -16.76 -15.35 -6.65
N VAL A 216 -17.09 -14.07 -6.49
CA VAL A 216 -16.13 -12.99 -6.23
C VAL A 216 -15.46 -13.17 -4.85
N LEU A 217 -16.24 -13.54 -3.84
CA LEU A 217 -15.72 -13.77 -2.49
C LEU A 217 -14.85 -15.03 -2.43
N HIS A 218 -15.24 -16.08 -3.14
CA HIS A 218 -14.44 -17.30 -3.30
C HIS A 218 -13.09 -16.99 -3.96
N ASN A 219 -13.09 -16.21 -5.04
CA ASN A 219 -11.89 -15.74 -5.72
C ASN A 219 -10.98 -14.92 -4.80
N MET A 220 -11.55 -14.06 -3.93
CA MET A 220 -10.79 -13.34 -2.92
C MET A 220 -10.07 -14.29 -1.95
N VAL A 221 -10.79 -15.30 -1.42
CA VAL A 221 -10.19 -16.33 -0.55
C VAL A 221 -9.04 -17.04 -1.27
N ARG A 222 -9.24 -17.46 -2.53
CA ARG A 222 -8.20 -18.12 -3.34
C ARG A 222 -6.98 -17.23 -3.58
N ALA A 223 -7.22 -15.94 -3.83
CA ALA A 223 -6.18 -14.98 -4.18
C ALA A 223 -5.22 -14.65 -3.04
N VAL A 224 -5.65 -14.82 -1.78
CA VAL A 224 -4.83 -14.51 -0.60
C VAL A 224 -4.81 -15.64 0.43
N ALA A 225 -5.10 -16.88 0.02
CA ALA A 225 -4.95 -18.07 0.85
C ALA A 225 -3.50 -18.23 1.34
N ASP A 226 -3.29 -19.01 2.42
CA ASP A 226 -1.95 -19.26 2.98
C ASP A 226 -0.96 -19.67 1.87
N PRO A 227 0.25 -19.09 1.84
CA PRO A 227 0.94 -18.27 2.85
C PRO A 227 0.66 -16.74 2.82
N TRP A 228 -0.31 -16.26 2.04
CA TRP A 228 -0.73 -14.84 2.07
C TRP A 228 -1.57 -14.52 3.32
N PRO A 229 -1.89 -13.24 3.59
CA PRO A 229 -2.56 -12.83 4.83
C PRO A 229 -3.98 -13.38 5.08
N GLY A 230 -4.60 -14.01 4.08
CA GLY A 230 -5.96 -14.52 4.17
C GLY A 230 -7.04 -13.46 3.95
N ALA A 231 -8.18 -13.89 3.39
CA ALA A 231 -9.36 -13.05 3.30
C ALA A 231 -10.10 -13.06 4.64
N PHE A 232 -10.64 -11.93 5.08
CA PHE A 232 -11.18 -11.82 6.44
C PHE A 232 -12.53 -11.11 6.51
N SER A 233 -13.24 -11.36 7.62
CA SER A 233 -14.48 -10.65 7.97
C SER A 233 -14.61 -10.51 9.49
N TYR A 234 -15.77 -10.05 9.96
CA TYR A 234 -16.04 -9.78 11.38
C TYR A 234 -17.34 -10.42 11.87
N VAL A 235 -17.28 -10.95 13.10
CA VAL A 235 -18.44 -11.31 13.93
C VAL A 235 -18.49 -10.35 15.10
N GLY A 236 -19.40 -9.37 15.07
CA GLY A 236 -19.35 -8.27 16.04
C GLY A 236 -18.00 -7.54 15.92
N ASN A 237 -17.21 -7.55 16.99
CA ASN A 237 -15.86 -6.96 17.02
C ASN A 237 -14.73 -7.99 16.77
N GLN A 238 -15.05 -9.28 16.65
CA GLN A 238 -14.07 -10.34 16.48
C GLN A 238 -13.72 -10.52 14.99
N LYS A 239 -12.45 -10.30 14.63
CA LYS A 239 -11.92 -10.61 13.30
C LYS A 239 -11.79 -12.13 13.14
N PHE A 240 -12.10 -12.64 11.96
CA PHE A 240 -11.78 -14.00 11.57
C PHE A 240 -11.33 -14.07 10.12
N THR A 241 -10.47 -15.05 9.81
CA THR A 241 -9.91 -15.27 8.48
C THR A 241 -10.51 -16.54 7.86
N VAL A 242 -10.82 -16.49 6.57
CA VAL A 242 -11.30 -17.61 5.76
C VAL A 242 -10.13 -18.09 4.90
N TRP A 243 -9.72 -19.33 5.12
CA TRP A 243 -8.57 -19.93 4.42
C TRP A 243 -8.97 -20.77 3.21
N SER A 244 -10.11 -21.46 3.31
CA SER A 244 -10.67 -22.20 2.19
C SER A 244 -12.18 -22.03 2.13
N SER A 245 -12.71 -21.99 0.91
CA SER A 245 -14.12 -21.72 0.67
C SER A 245 -14.67 -22.55 -0.48
N ARG A 246 -16.00 -22.68 -0.54
CA ARG A 246 -16.71 -23.36 -1.63
C ARG A 246 -17.97 -22.60 -1.99
N VAL A 247 -18.19 -22.38 -3.29
CA VAL A 247 -19.39 -21.70 -3.79
C VAL A 247 -20.57 -22.67 -3.79
N HIS A 248 -21.71 -22.21 -3.28
CA HIS A 248 -22.99 -22.89 -3.37
C HIS A 248 -23.93 -22.05 -4.25
N PRO A 249 -24.37 -22.57 -5.41
CA PRO A 249 -25.22 -21.81 -6.34
C PRO A 249 -26.66 -21.67 -5.87
N ARG A 250 -27.05 -22.38 -4.80
CA ARG A 250 -28.43 -22.35 -4.30
C ARG A 250 -28.75 -20.97 -3.74
N ALA A 251 -29.76 -20.33 -4.32
CA ALA A 251 -30.33 -19.10 -3.79
C ALA A 251 -30.90 -19.34 -2.38
N SER A 252 -30.49 -18.52 -1.44
CA SER A 252 -31.10 -18.44 -0.11
C SER A 252 -32.03 -17.23 -0.06
N LYS A 253 -33.14 -17.34 0.68
CA LYS A 253 -33.98 -16.17 1.01
C LYS A 253 -33.36 -15.29 2.10
N ALA A 254 -32.27 -15.75 2.72
CA ALA A 254 -31.56 -14.99 3.74
C ALA A 254 -30.86 -13.77 3.12
N GLN A 255 -30.82 -12.68 3.88
CA GLN A 255 -30.12 -11.47 3.46
C GLN A 255 -28.60 -11.70 3.43
N PRO A 256 -27.85 -11.07 2.50
CA PRO A 256 -26.40 -11.20 2.41
C PRO A 256 -25.70 -10.92 3.76
N GLY A 257 -24.70 -11.75 4.10
CA GLY A 257 -23.99 -11.70 5.38
C GLY A 257 -24.67 -12.46 6.52
N SER A 258 -25.81 -13.11 6.29
CA SER A 258 -26.47 -13.94 7.30
C SER A 258 -25.96 -15.38 7.24
N VAL A 259 -25.78 -16.01 8.41
CA VAL A 259 -25.42 -17.42 8.55
C VAL A 259 -26.63 -18.30 8.24
N ILE A 260 -26.55 -19.10 7.17
CA ILE A 260 -27.60 -20.04 6.74
C ILE A 260 -27.57 -21.31 7.59
N SER A 261 -26.36 -21.84 7.82
CA SER A 261 -26.12 -23.02 8.63
C SER A 261 -24.73 -22.94 9.27
N VAL A 262 -24.54 -23.68 10.37
CA VAL A 262 -23.25 -23.78 11.09
C VAL A 262 -22.51 -25.09 10.81
N ALA A 263 -23.17 -26.08 10.21
CA ALA A 263 -22.57 -27.35 9.80
C ALA A 263 -23.18 -27.82 8.47
N PRO A 264 -22.59 -27.47 7.32
CA PRO A 264 -21.37 -26.66 7.16
C PRO A 264 -21.62 -25.19 7.51
N LEU A 265 -20.54 -24.44 7.80
CA LEU A 265 -20.62 -22.98 7.99
C LEU A 265 -20.87 -22.31 6.64
N LEU A 266 -22.11 -21.89 6.41
CA LEU A 266 -22.59 -21.39 5.13
C LEU A 266 -23.14 -19.98 5.29
N ILE A 267 -22.60 -19.04 4.52
CA ILE A 267 -22.97 -17.62 4.58
C ILE A 267 -23.72 -17.22 3.31
N ALA A 268 -24.85 -16.54 3.47
CA ALA A 268 -25.58 -15.96 2.34
C ALA A 268 -24.76 -14.82 1.70
N CYS A 269 -24.66 -14.81 0.37
CA CYS A 269 -24.00 -13.77 -0.39
C CYS A 269 -25.02 -12.94 -1.18
N GLY A 270 -24.56 -11.91 -1.91
CA GLY A 270 -25.42 -11.16 -2.84
C GLY A 270 -26.01 -12.03 -3.95
N ASP A 271 -25.22 -13.01 -4.39
CA ASP A 271 -25.64 -14.09 -5.27
C ASP A 271 -25.01 -15.41 -4.79
N GLY A 272 -25.83 -16.46 -4.70
CA GLY A 272 -25.47 -17.75 -4.09
C GLY A 272 -25.14 -17.66 -2.60
N ALA A 273 -24.38 -18.65 -2.13
CA ALA A 273 -23.84 -18.72 -0.77
C ALA A 273 -22.39 -19.18 -0.80
N LEU A 274 -21.62 -18.80 0.22
CA LEU A 274 -20.23 -19.21 0.39
C LEU A 274 -20.09 -20.09 1.62
N GLU A 275 -19.62 -21.31 1.42
CA GLU A 275 -19.22 -22.21 2.49
C GLU A 275 -17.81 -21.84 2.93
N ILE A 276 -17.63 -21.66 4.23
CA ILE A 276 -16.32 -21.53 4.87
C ILE A 276 -15.88 -22.94 5.26
N VAL A 277 -14.94 -23.50 4.51
CA VAL A 277 -14.45 -24.87 4.74
C VAL A 277 -13.44 -24.89 5.89
N THR A 278 -12.48 -23.96 5.87
CA THR A 278 -11.55 -23.72 6.98
C THR A 278 -11.30 -22.24 7.22
N GLY A 279 -10.96 -21.89 8.46
CA GLY A 279 -10.62 -20.53 8.86
C GLY A 279 -10.08 -20.48 10.29
N GLN A 280 -9.82 -19.29 10.80
CA GLN A 280 -9.36 -19.06 12.17
C GLN A 280 -10.00 -17.82 12.80
N ALA A 281 -10.18 -17.83 14.12
CA ALA A 281 -10.65 -16.68 14.88
C ALA A 281 -9.45 -15.87 15.40
N GLY A 282 -9.34 -14.60 15.01
CA GLY A 282 -8.19 -13.75 15.32
C GLY A 282 -6.86 -14.42 14.92
N ASP A 283 -5.92 -14.45 15.86
CA ASP A 283 -4.61 -15.09 15.70
C ASP A 283 -4.59 -16.56 16.18
N GLY A 284 -5.77 -17.17 16.37
CA GLY A 284 -5.90 -18.56 16.77
C GLY A 284 -5.51 -19.56 15.66
N ILE A 285 -5.59 -20.85 15.99
CA ILE A 285 -5.28 -21.92 15.04
C ILE A 285 -6.36 -22.05 13.95
N THR A 286 -5.94 -22.55 12.79
CA THR A 286 -6.87 -22.90 11.71
C THR A 286 -7.71 -24.12 12.11
N MET A 287 -9.01 -24.06 11.84
CA MET A 287 -9.98 -25.10 12.17
C MET A 287 -11.03 -25.24 11.06
N GLN A 288 -11.78 -26.35 11.08
CA GLN A 288 -12.91 -26.57 10.17
C GLN A 288 -14.05 -25.55 10.42
N GLY A 289 -14.82 -25.25 9.38
CA GLY A 289 -15.88 -24.24 9.42
C GLY A 289 -16.90 -24.41 10.56
N SER A 290 -17.29 -25.64 10.89
CA SER A 290 -18.23 -25.91 11.99
C SER A 290 -17.66 -25.58 13.36
N GLN A 291 -16.39 -25.89 13.60
CA GLN A 291 -15.69 -25.54 14.84
C GLN A 291 -15.41 -24.02 14.91
N LEU A 292 -15.12 -23.39 13.77
CA LEU A 292 -14.99 -21.95 13.68
C LEU A 292 -16.30 -21.25 14.04
N ALA A 293 -17.43 -21.77 13.55
CA ALA A 293 -18.75 -21.25 13.88
C ALA A 293 -19.01 -21.31 15.40
N GLN A 294 -18.71 -22.44 16.04
CA GLN A 294 -18.83 -22.58 17.50
C GLN A 294 -17.92 -21.61 18.26
N THR A 295 -16.65 -21.51 17.85
CA THR A 295 -15.65 -20.62 18.49
C THR A 295 -16.04 -19.15 18.37
N LEU A 296 -16.64 -18.74 17.25
CA LEU A 296 -17.13 -17.39 17.02
C LEU A 296 -18.53 -17.14 17.60
N GLY A 297 -19.17 -18.14 18.23
CA GLY A 297 -20.52 -18.03 18.78
C GLY A 297 -21.60 -17.82 17.70
N LEU A 298 -21.36 -18.29 16.47
CA LEU A 298 -22.32 -18.18 15.37
C LEU A 298 -23.44 -19.20 15.51
N VAL A 299 -24.66 -18.74 15.26
CA VAL A 299 -25.86 -19.57 15.15
C VAL A 299 -26.57 -19.25 13.84
N GLN A 300 -27.53 -20.09 13.44
CA GLN A 300 -28.35 -19.80 12.27
C GLN A 300 -29.06 -18.44 12.46
N GLY A 301 -28.97 -17.58 11.44
CA GLY A 301 -29.52 -16.22 11.48
C GLY A 301 -28.58 -15.15 12.07
N SER A 302 -27.42 -15.53 12.63
CA SER A 302 -26.37 -14.56 12.99
C SER A 302 -25.97 -13.74 11.77
N ARG A 303 -25.65 -12.45 11.97
CA ARG A 303 -25.15 -11.56 10.92
C ARG A 303 -23.67 -11.27 11.09
N LEU A 304 -22.96 -11.37 9.99
CA LEU A 304 -21.61 -10.87 9.84
C LEU A 304 -21.70 -9.38 9.50
N ASN A 305 -20.93 -8.56 10.21
CA ASN A 305 -20.95 -7.12 10.01
C ASN A 305 -19.81 -6.70 9.10
N SER A 306 -20.03 -5.61 8.35
CA SER A 306 -18.99 -5.03 7.52
C SER A 306 -17.88 -4.37 8.34
N GLN A 307 -18.18 -3.99 9.59
CA GLN A 307 -17.29 -3.33 10.53
C GLN A 307 -17.66 -3.73 11.98
N PRO A 308 -16.76 -3.57 12.96
CA PRO A 308 -17.09 -3.69 14.37
C PRO A 308 -18.38 -2.91 14.68
N ALA A 309 -19.39 -3.57 15.25
CA ALA A 309 -20.74 -3.00 15.50
C ALA A 309 -20.74 -1.82 16.49
N CYS A 310 -19.57 -1.33 16.91
CA CYS A 310 -19.41 -0.28 17.90
C CYS A 310 -18.43 0.80 17.42
N THR A 311 -18.79 1.50 16.36
CA THR A 311 -18.42 2.91 16.22
C THR A 311 -19.59 3.64 15.58
N ALA A 312 -20.60 4.01 16.36
CA ALA A 312 -21.30 5.25 16.03
C ALA A 312 -20.19 6.30 15.88
N ARG A 313 -19.95 6.77 14.65
CA ARG A 313 -18.87 7.74 14.39
C ARG A 313 -19.22 9.00 15.17
N ARG A 314 -18.66 9.12 16.38
CA ARG A 314 -18.67 10.37 17.13
C ARG A 314 -18.10 11.44 16.18
N ARG A 315 -18.73 12.61 16.14
CA ARG A 315 -18.21 13.75 15.38
C ARG A 315 -16.73 13.95 15.70
N THR A 316 -15.94 14.20 14.66
CA THR A 316 -14.52 14.50 14.81
C THR A 316 -14.38 15.84 15.51
N ARG A 317 -13.70 15.87 16.64
CA ARG A 317 -13.48 17.09 17.42
C ARG A 317 -12.26 17.83 16.91
N VAL A 318 -12.46 19.06 16.44
CA VAL A 318 -11.43 19.93 15.87
C VAL A 318 -11.13 21.06 16.85
N LEU A 319 -9.90 21.13 17.35
CA LEU A 319 -9.42 22.26 18.15
C LEU A 319 -8.71 23.27 17.25
N ILE A 320 -9.19 24.52 17.23
CA ILE A 320 -8.59 25.63 16.51
C ILE A 320 -8.14 26.68 17.54
N LEU A 321 -6.82 26.85 17.67
CA LEU A 321 -6.23 27.92 18.48
C LEU A 321 -5.93 29.09 17.54
N GLY A 322 -6.34 30.31 17.86
CA GLY A 322 -6.32 31.42 16.91
C GLY A 322 -7.55 31.41 15.98
N VAL A 323 -8.70 30.98 16.50
CA VAL A 323 -9.91 30.77 15.69
C VAL A 323 -10.50 32.05 15.11
N ASN A 324 -10.23 33.20 15.73
CA ASN A 324 -10.77 34.51 15.32
C ASN A 324 -9.95 35.14 14.18
N GLY A 325 -8.80 34.55 13.82
CA GLY A 325 -8.01 34.97 12.68
C GLY A 325 -8.63 34.63 11.32
N PHE A 326 -8.01 35.12 10.24
CA PHE A 326 -8.48 34.92 8.86
C PHE A 326 -8.70 33.45 8.48
N ILE A 327 -7.73 32.57 8.79
CA ILE A 327 -7.87 31.14 8.49
C ILE A 327 -8.93 30.51 9.40
N GLY A 328 -8.89 30.85 10.70
CA GLY A 328 -9.76 30.26 11.72
C GLY A 328 -11.25 30.47 11.43
N ASN A 329 -11.65 31.69 11.05
CA ASN A 329 -13.06 32.00 10.79
C ASN A 329 -13.58 31.26 9.56
N HIS A 330 -12.82 31.23 8.46
CA HIS A 330 -13.23 30.58 7.21
C HIS A 330 -13.24 29.06 7.35
N LEU A 331 -12.26 28.51 8.06
CA LEU A 331 -12.22 27.09 8.35
C LEU A 331 -13.40 26.66 9.23
N THR A 332 -13.72 27.45 10.26
CA THR A 332 -14.90 27.20 11.10
C THR A 332 -16.17 27.17 10.27
N GLU A 333 -16.38 28.15 9.39
CA GLU A 333 -17.52 28.16 8.47
C GLU A 333 -17.59 26.89 7.62
N ARG A 334 -16.45 26.46 7.06
CA ARG A 334 -16.38 25.28 6.20
C ARG A 334 -16.69 23.99 6.98
N LEU A 335 -16.18 23.86 8.21
CA LEU A 335 -16.37 22.68 9.04
C LEU A 335 -17.80 22.56 9.55
N LEU A 336 -18.43 23.67 9.94
CA LEU A 336 -19.81 23.67 10.44
C LEU A 336 -20.86 23.38 9.35
N ARG A 337 -20.50 23.47 8.06
CA ARG A 337 -21.36 22.99 6.95
C ARG A 337 -21.48 21.46 6.91
N GLU A 338 -20.61 20.73 7.61
CA GLU A 338 -20.57 19.27 7.62
C GLU A 338 -21.05 18.73 8.97
N ASP A 339 -21.95 17.75 8.96
CA ASP A 339 -22.57 17.22 10.20
C ASP A 339 -21.64 16.33 11.04
N HIS A 340 -20.44 16.02 10.55
CA HIS A 340 -19.51 15.09 11.21
C HIS A 340 -18.37 15.78 11.98
N TYR A 341 -18.41 17.11 12.14
CA TYR A 341 -17.44 17.87 12.93
C TYR A 341 -18.03 18.53 14.17
N GLU A 342 -17.19 18.66 15.19
CA GLU A 342 -17.46 19.47 16.36
C GLU A 342 -16.25 20.40 16.58
N VAL A 343 -16.47 21.72 16.56
CA VAL A 343 -15.39 22.71 16.53
C VAL A 343 -15.24 23.35 17.90
N TYR A 344 -14.01 23.33 18.42
CA TYR A 344 -13.59 23.98 19.65
C TYR A 344 -12.62 25.09 19.28
N GLY A 345 -13.00 26.35 19.52
CA GLY A 345 -12.21 27.52 19.19
C GLY A 345 -11.67 28.21 20.44
N LEU A 346 -10.41 28.62 20.40
CA LEU A 346 -9.81 29.51 21.39
C LEU A 346 -9.13 30.69 20.70
N ASP A 347 -9.40 31.91 21.18
CA ASP A 347 -8.75 33.14 20.74
C ASP A 347 -8.92 34.25 21.79
N ILE A 348 -8.14 35.33 21.68
CA ILE A 348 -8.25 36.51 22.54
C ILE A 348 -9.45 37.41 22.19
N GLY A 349 -10.09 37.18 21.03
CA GLY A 349 -11.25 37.92 20.56
C GLY A 349 -12.29 37.03 19.86
N SER A 350 -13.45 37.58 19.54
CA SER A 350 -14.56 36.82 18.94
C SER A 350 -15.33 37.55 17.84
N ASP A 351 -14.88 38.73 17.41
CA ASP A 351 -15.57 39.59 16.45
C ASP A 351 -15.80 38.89 15.10
N ALA A 352 -14.78 38.23 14.54
CA ALA A 352 -14.86 37.53 13.25
C ALA A 352 -15.66 36.22 13.29
N ILE A 353 -15.82 35.63 14.48
CA ILE A 353 -16.51 34.34 14.71
C ILE A 353 -17.85 34.47 15.46
N SER A 354 -18.28 35.68 15.79
CA SER A 354 -19.50 35.98 16.55
C SER A 354 -20.76 35.31 15.97
N ARG A 355 -20.87 35.25 14.64
CA ARG A 355 -21.95 34.56 13.90
C ARG A 355 -22.06 33.05 14.18
N PHE A 356 -21.02 32.42 14.72
CA PHE A 356 -21.00 30.98 15.01
C PHE A 356 -21.32 30.66 16.47
N LEU A 357 -21.35 31.65 17.37
CA LEU A 357 -21.48 31.43 18.83
C LEU A 357 -22.76 30.66 19.23
N ASN A 358 -23.83 30.81 18.45
CA ASN A 358 -25.10 30.11 18.69
C ASN A 358 -25.19 28.75 17.97
N HIS A 359 -24.17 28.35 17.22
CA HIS A 359 -24.18 27.09 16.50
C HIS A 359 -23.96 25.92 17.47
N PRO A 360 -24.80 24.87 17.48
CA PRO A 360 -24.75 23.80 18.46
C PRO A 360 -23.48 22.94 18.42
N HIS A 361 -22.67 23.08 17.37
CA HIS A 361 -21.42 22.34 17.16
C HIS A 361 -20.18 23.25 17.19
N PHE A 362 -20.34 24.51 17.62
CA PHE A 362 -19.25 25.45 17.82
C PHE A 362 -19.15 25.80 19.30
N HIS A 363 -17.96 25.60 19.86
CA HIS A 363 -17.67 25.84 21.27
C HIS A 363 -16.51 26.83 21.34
N PHE A 364 -16.79 28.08 21.67
CA PHE A 364 -15.78 29.13 21.78
C PHE A 364 -15.39 29.40 23.24
N VAL A 365 -14.11 29.62 23.49
CA VAL A 365 -13.59 30.14 24.75
C VAL A 365 -12.61 31.26 24.46
N GLU A 366 -12.79 32.38 25.13
CA GLU A 366 -11.83 33.48 25.09
C GLU A 366 -10.60 33.11 25.92
N GLY A 367 -9.40 33.22 25.33
CA GLY A 367 -8.17 32.85 25.99
C GLY A 367 -6.90 33.14 25.19
N ASP A 368 -5.82 33.39 25.92
CA ASP A 368 -4.45 33.54 25.40
C ASP A 368 -3.65 32.24 25.57
N ILE A 369 -2.96 31.82 24.51
CA ILE A 369 -2.16 30.59 24.52
C ILE A 369 -0.97 30.62 25.47
N SER A 370 -0.46 31.80 25.80
CA SER A 370 0.65 32.01 26.73
C SER A 370 0.21 31.81 28.18
N ILE A 371 -1.06 32.08 28.48
CA ILE A 371 -1.62 32.10 29.85
C ILE A 371 -2.40 30.82 30.17
N HIS A 372 -3.27 30.37 29.27
CA HIS A 372 -4.30 29.36 29.57
C HIS A 372 -3.81 27.92 29.32
N SER A 373 -2.65 27.57 29.88
CA SER A 373 -1.97 26.30 29.63
C SER A 373 -2.82 25.07 29.96
N GLU A 374 -3.51 25.07 31.11
CA GLU A 374 -4.36 23.96 31.55
C GLU A 374 -5.54 23.71 30.62
N TRP A 375 -6.20 24.79 30.18
CA TRP A 375 -7.34 24.70 29.27
C TRP A 375 -6.92 24.12 27.92
N ILE A 376 -5.79 24.58 27.38
CA ILE A 376 -5.24 24.14 26.10
C ILE A 376 -4.84 22.68 26.19
N GLU A 377 -4.11 22.29 27.23
CA GLU A 377 -3.71 20.89 27.41
C GLU A 377 -4.93 19.96 27.49
N TYR A 378 -5.94 20.37 28.27
CA TYR A 378 -7.19 19.63 28.37
C TYR A 378 -7.91 19.50 27.02
N HIS A 379 -8.00 20.58 26.23
CA HIS A 379 -8.67 20.54 24.93
C HIS A 379 -7.88 19.78 23.87
N VAL A 380 -6.55 19.82 23.91
CA VAL A 380 -5.71 18.93 23.08
C VAL A 380 -6.00 17.48 23.43
N LYS A 381 -6.07 17.13 24.72
CA LYS A 381 -6.42 15.78 25.17
C LYS A 381 -7.84 15.37 24.73
N LYS A 382 -8.81 16.30 24.78
CA LYS A 382 -10.23 16.07 24.46
C LYS A 382 -10.50 15.93 22.96
N CYS A 383 -9.83 16.70 22.13
CA CYS A 383 -10.08 16.78 20.68
C CYS A 383 -9.34 15.68 19.91
N ASP A 384 -9.70 15.51 18.63
CA ASP A 384 -9.15 14.47 17.76
C ASP A 384 -8.06 15.05 16.85
N VAL A 385 -8.24 16.29 16.39
CA VAL A 385 -7.27 17.06 15.59
C VAL A 385 -7.05 18.45 16.18
N VAL A 386 -5.81 18.95 16.08
CA VAL A 386 -5.39 20.25 16.59
C VAL A 386 -4.80 21.11 15.47
N LEU A 387 -5.27 22.35 15.38
CA LEU A 387 -4.80 23.39 14.46
C LEU A 387 -4.34 24.60 15.27
N PRO A 388 -3.02 24.75 15.50
CA PRO A 388 -2.47 25.91 16.15
C PRO A 388 -2.22 27.02 15.11
N LEU A 389 -3.15 27.97 14.99
CA LEU A 389 -3.11 29.08 14.02
C LEU A 389 -2.60 30.40 14.62
N VAL A 390 -2.26 30.41 15.91
CA VAL A 390 -1.73 31.59 16.59
C VAL A 390 -0.28 31.80 16.16
N ALA A 391 -0.03 32.91 15.46
CA ALA A 391 1.29 33.37 15.06
C ALA A 391 1.27 34.87 14.73
N ILE A 392 2.42 35.54 14.82
CA ILE A 392 2.64 36.88 14.28
C ILE A 392 3.23 36.72 12.88
N ALA A 393 2.40 36.88 11.85
CA ALA A 393 2.80 36.73 10.43
C ALA A 393 3.00 38.08 9.70
N THR A 394 3.27 39.16 10.44
CA THR A 394 3.45 40.51 9.87
C THR A 394 4.94 40.85 9.74
N PRO A 395 5.50 41.02 8.51
CA PRO A 395 6.94 41.14 8.30
C PRO A 395 7.66 42.24 9.09
N ILE A 396 6.97 43.35 9.36
CA ILE A 396 7.54 44.45 10.14
C ILE A 396 7.80 44.07 11.61
N GLU A 397 7.02 43.14 12.16
CA GLU A 397 7.16 42.70 13.55
C GLU A 397 8.38 41.80 13.74
N TYR A 398 8.87 41.15 12.68
CA TYR A 398 10.06 40.30 12.75
C TYR A 398 11.31 41.12 13.09
N THR A 399 11.37 42.36 12.62
CA THR A 399 12.49 43.27 12.90
C THR A 399 12.21 44.18 14.09
N ARG A 400 10.96 44.59 14.28
CA ARG A 400 10.57 45.48 15.38
C ARG A 400 10.54 44.76 16.73
N ASN A 401 10.00 43.54 16.78
CA ASN A 401 9.77 42.77 18.01
C ASN A 401 10.22 41.29 17.85
N PRO A 402 11.50 41.03 17.50
CA PRO A 402 11.98 39.69 17.14
C PRO A 402 11.79 38.66 18.26
N LEU A 403 12.04 39.05 19.51
CA LEU A 403 11.88 38.14 20.65
C LEU A 403 10.43 37.73 20.86
N ARG A 404 9.48 38.67 20.69
CA ARG A 404 8.06 38.37 20.85
C ARG A 404 7.55 37.43 19.76
N VAL A 405 8.02 37.62 18.52
CA VAL A 405 7.73 36.71 17.40
C VAL A 405 8.28 35.32 17.73
N PHE A 406 9.52 35.20 18.20
CA PHE A 406 10.10 33.92 18.58
C PHE A 406 9.34 33.22 19.71
N GLU A 407 9.05 33.92 20.80
CA GLU A 407 8.32 33.36 21.95
C GLU A 407 6.96 32.80 21.53
N LEU A 408 6.19 33.55 20.73
CA LEU A 408 4.85 33.14 20.31
C LEU A 408 4.87 32.07 19.20
N ASP A 409 5.58 32.34 18.11
CA ASP A 409 5.52 31.51 16.91
C ASP A 409 6.30 30.21 17.08
N PHE A 410 7.32 30.20 17.96
CA PHE A 410 8.13 29.02 18.23
C PHE A 410 7.85 28.40 19.60
N GLU A 411 8.09 29.10 20.72
CA GLU A 411 8.05 28.46 22.04
C GLU A 411 6.65 28.00 22.46
N GLU A 412 5.65 28.87 22.29
CA GLU A 412 4.26 28.56 22.61
C GLU A 412 3.68 27.48 21.68
N ASN A 413 4.00 27.55 20.40
CA ASN A 413 3.61 26.53 19.43
C ASN A 413 4.30 25.18 19.68
N LEU A 414 5.57 25.17 20.07
CA LEU A 414 6.31 23.97 20.45
C LEU A 414 5.67 23.29 21.67
N ARG A 415 5.14 24.06 22.62
CA ARG A 415 4.38 23.53 23.76
C ARG A 415 3.12 22.79 23.30
N ILE A 416 2.36 23.35 22.35
CA ILE A 416 1.18 22.69 21.76
C ILE A 416 1.56 21.42 21.00
N ILE A 417 2.66 21.45 20.22
CA ILE A 417 3.18 20.26 19.52
C ILE A 417 3.50 19.15 20.53
N ARG A 418 4.15 19.48 21.65
CA ARG A 418 4.46 18.52 22.72
C ARG A 418 3.19 17.91 23.33
N TYR A 419 2.12 18.69 23.52
CA TYR A 419 0.83 18.12 23.95
C TYR A 419 0.24 17.16 22.91
N CYS A 420 0.34 17.50 21.62
CA CYS A 420 -0.12 16.60 20.56
C CYS A 420 0.63 15.27 20.57
N VAL A 421 1.95 15.29 20.78
CA VAL A 421 2.76 14.07 20.93
C VAL A 421 2.36 13.29 22.19
N LYS A 422 2.29 13.97 23.35
CA LYS A 422 1.92 13.38 24.66
C LYS A 422 0.59 12.63 24.60
N TYR A 423 -0.41 13.20 23.93
CA TYR A 423 -1.76 12.64 23.84
C TYR A 423 -2.06 11.94 22.52
N ARG A 424 -1.05 11.71 21.67
CA ARG A 424 -1.16 11.03 20.37
C ARG A 424 -2.26 11.63 19.47
N LYS A 425 -2.27 12.95 19.37
CA LYS A 425 -3.25 13.70 18.59
C LYS A 425 -2.71 14.05 17.22
N ARG A 426 -3.61 14.08 16.24
CA ARG A 426 -3.26 14.57 14.90
C ARG A 426 -3.08 16.09 14.99
N ILE A 427 -1.96 16.58 14.48
CA ILE A 427 -1.69 18.01 14.35
C ILE A 427 -1.69 18.38 12.86
N ILE A 428 -2.35 19.47 12.52
CA ILE A 428 -2.25 20.11 11.20
C ILE A 428 -1.60 21.47 11.47
N PHE A 429 -0.28 21.50 11.35
CA PHE A 429 0.52 22.68 11.68
C PHE A 429 0.63 23.60 10.45
N PRO A 430 0.28 24.88 10.55
CA PRO A 430 0.46 25.82 9.45
C PRO A 430 1.94 26.18 9.30
N SER A 431 2.60 25.55 8.32
CA SER A 431 3.92 26.02 7.88
C SER A 431 3.78 27.34 7.08
N THR A 432 4.90 28.00 6.81
CA THR A 432 4.96 29.23 6.01
C THR A 432 5.75 29.01 4.73
N SER A 433 5.36 29.66 3.63
CA SER A 433 6.18 29.72 2.42
C SER A 433 7.49 30.49 2.63
N GLU A 434 7.58 31.32 3.67
CA GLU A 434 8.81 32.02 4.03
C GLU A 434 9.95 31.06 4.44
N VAL A 435 9.65 29.80 4.77
CA VAL A 435 10.67 28.77 5.06
C VAL A 435 11.61 28.52 3.88
N TYR A 436 11.16 28.80 2.65
CA TYR A 436 11.99 28.70 1.46
C TYR A 436 13.00 29.85 1.35
N GLY A 437 12.79 30.97 2.05
CA GLY A 437 13.66 32.16 1.99
C GLY A 437 13.98 32.58 0.55
N CYS A 438 15.25 32.94 0.32
CA CYS A 438 15.78 33.24 -1.00
C CYS A 438 16.30 31.96 -1.69
N VAL A 439 15.47 30.94 -1.89
CA VAL A 439 15.83 29.89 -2.85
C VAL A 439 15.98 30.57 -4.21
N ALA A 440 17.21 30.59 -4.74
CA ALA A 440 17.45 30.99 -6.12
C ALA A 440 16.56 30.10 -7.00
N ILE A 441 15.50 30.70 -7.55
CA ILE A 441 14.63 30.05 -8.52
C ILE A 441 15.52 29.75 -9.73
N ASN A 442 16.11 28.56 -9.75
CA ASN A 442 16.75 28.03 -10.94
C ASN A 442 15.62 27.93 -11.97
N THR A 443 15.79 28.59 -13.10
CA THR A 443 14.76 29.06 -14.04
C THR A 443 14.00 27.95 -14.80
N SER A 444 13.98 26.72 -14.29
CA SER A 444 13.43 25.54 -14.96
C SER A 444 12.12 24.99 -14.36
N MET A 445 11.60 25.53 -13.25
CA MET A 445 10.31 25.09 -12.67
C MET A 445 9.29 26.23 -12.50
N ARG A 446 8.96 26.92 -13.61
CA ARG A 446 7.74 27.75 -13.68
C ARG A 446 6.61 26.93 -14.29
N THR A 447 6.00 26.04 -13.52
CA THR A 447 4.58 25.72 -13.71
C THR A 447 4.03 25.17 -12.41
N ILE A 448 2.82 25.61 -12.08
CA ILE A 448 1.96 25.21 -10.96
C ILE A 448 2.18 26.03 -9.69
N LEU A 449 1.58 27.22 -9.69
CA LEU A 449 0.90 27.83 -8.54
C LEU A 449 -0.06 28.90 -9.10
N ILE A 450 -1.27 28.46 -9.42
CA ILE A 450 -2.51 29.25 -9.38
C ILE A 450 -3.54 28.37 -8.65
#